data_AF-A0ABD5MUH3-F1
#
_entry.id   AF-A0ABD5MUH3-F1
#
_cell.length_a   1.000
_cell.length_b   1.000
_cell.length_c   1.000
_cell.angle_alpha   90.00
_cell.angle_beta   90.00
_cell.angle_gamma   90.00
#
_symmetry.space_group_name_H-M   'P 1'
#
loop_
_entity.id
_entity.type
_entity.pdbx_description
1 polymer ?
#
loop_
_entity_poly.entity_id
_entity_poly.type
_entity_poly.pdbx_seq_one_letter_code
_entity_poly.pdbx_strand_id
1 'polypeptide(L)'
;MADEDEELAQLKVLYDELWHDAKSMIKDMNRSIFIYFFAGLITLAFSTIIIGTAVSDLNKIISNGASSLTYFYAIVEVPGAVFMIIFGITLLYWYRKLKKRYSKWIEIEKKD
;
A
#
# COMPACT_ATOMS: atom_id res chain seq x y z
N MET A 1 30.83 -30.29 -30.81
CA MET A 1 30.34 -31.37 -29.94
C MET A 1 30.73 -31.12 -28.49
N ALA A 2 31.97 -31.35 -28.03
CA ALA A 2 32.33 -31.05 -26.63
C ALA A 2 32.21 -29.55 -26.25
N ASP A 3 32.68 -28.64 -27.12
CA ASP A 3 32.55 -27.18 -26.91
C ASP A 3 31.09 -26.70 -26.98
N GLU A 4 30.26 -27.30 -27.84
CA GLU A 4 28.83 -26.92 -27.97
C GLU A 4 28.02 -27.36 -26.75
N ASP A 5 28.32 -28.54 -26.19
CA ASP A 5 27.67 -29.05 -24.98
C ASP A 5 28.06 -28.22 -23.74
N GLU A 6 29.29 -27.74 -23.67
CA GLU A 6 29.75 -26.83 -22.60
C GLU A 6 29.12 -25.43 -22.71
N GLU A 7 29.04 -24.87 -23.93
CA GLU A 7 28.34 -23.60 -24.18
C GLU A 7 26.84 -23.70 -23.85
N LEU A 8 26.18 -24.81 -24.19
CA LEU A 8 24.77 -25.07 -23.84
C LEU A 8 24.55 -25.20 -22.33
N ALA A 9 25.47 -25.85 -21.61
CA ALA A 9 25.40 -25.97 -20.16
C ALA A 9 25.53 -24.59 -19.48
N GLN A 10 26.46 -23.75 -19.95
CA GLN A 10 26.62 -22.39 -19.44
C GLN A 10 25.40 -21.51 -19.73
N LEU A 11 24.80 -21.62 -20.93
CA LEU A 11 23.57 -20.91 -21.27
C LEU A 11 22.40 -21.30 -20.37
N LYS A 12 22.30 -22.59 -20.01
CA LYS A 12 21.26 -23.09 -19.12
C LYS A 12 21.43 -22.55 -17.69
N VAL A 13 22.65 -22.51 -17.18
CA VAL A 13 22.95 -21.93 -15.86
C VAL A 13 22.57 -20.44 -15.84
N LEU A 14 22.97 -19.68 -16.87
CA LEU A 14 22.61 -18.27 -16.99
C LEU A 14 21.09 -18.07 -17.08
N TYR A 15 20.39 -18.92 -17.82
CA TYR A 15 18.94 -18.91 -17.89
C TYR A 15 18.29 -19.16 -16.52
N ASP A 16 18.78 -20.16 -15.79
CA ASP A 16 18.25 -20.51 -14.46
C ASP A 16 18.49 -19.39 -13.44
N GLU A 17 19.64 -18.72 -13.49
CA GLU A 17 19.94 -17.53 -12.67
C GLU A 17 19.01 -16.36 -13.00
N LEU A 18 18.86 -16.03 -14.29
CA LEU A 18 17.96 -14.97 -14.74
C LEU A 18 16.50 -15.27 -14.37
N TRP A 19 16.09 -16.54 -14.45
CA TRP A 19 14.77 -16.97 -14.04
C TRP A 19 14.56 -16.86 -12.52
N HIS A 20 15.58 -17.17 -11.73
CA HIS A 20 15.56 -17.01 -10.28
C HIS A 20 15.43 -15.53 -9.87
N ASP A 21 16.21 -14.65 -10.49
CA ASP A 21 16.15 -13.20 -10.22
C ASP A 21 14.79 -12.61 -10.63
N ALA A 22 14.27 -13.01 -11.80
CA ALA A 22 12.95 -12.58 -12.25
C ALA A 22 11.85 -12.99 -11.25
N LYS A 23 11.94 -14.20 -10.68
CA LYS A 23 11.02 -14.66 -9.62
C LYS A 23 11.12 -13.84 -8.35
N SER A 24 12.35 -13.58 -7.88
CA SER A 24 12.59 -12.74 -6.70
C SER A 24 11.97 -11.35 -6.89
N MET A 25 12.16 -10.76 -8.06
CA MET A 25 11.59 -9.46 -8.41
C MET A 25 10.05 -9.47 -8.42
N ILE A 26 9.42 -10.53 -8.94
CA ILE A 26 7.95 -10.67 -8.92
C ILE A 26 7.43 -10.75 -7.48
N LYS A 27 8.10 -11.52 -6.62
CA LYS A 27 7.75 -11.65 -5.20
C LYS A 27 7.85 -10.33 -4.45
N ASP A 28 8.92 -9.59 -4.67
CA ASP A 28 9.13 -8.26 -4.06
C ASP A 28 8.10 -7.23 -4.56
N MET A 29 7.75 -7.30 -5.84
CA MET A 29 6.67 -6.49 -6.40
C MET A 29 5.33 -6.82 -5.76
N ASN A 30 4.99 -8.11 -5.60
CA ASN A 30 3.73 -8.53 -4.97
C ASN A 30 3.65 -8.07 -3.50
N ARG A 31 4.77 -8.22 -2.76
CA ARG A 31 4.89 -7.70 -1.39
C ARG A 31 4.68 -6.19 -1.35
N SER A 32 5.29 -5.45 -2.27
CA SER A 32 5.15 -3.99 -2.37
C SER A 32 3.72 -3.56 -2.70
N ILE A 33 3.03 -4.29 -3.57
CA ILE A 33 1.60 -4.04 -3.86
C ILE A 33 0.77 -4.21 -2.58
N PHE A 34 1.07 -5.21 -1.75
CA PHE A 34 0.37 -5.45 -0.49
C PHE A 34 0.56 -4.33 0.54
N ILE A 35 1.68 -3.60 0.49
CA ILE A 35 1.90 -2.42 1.35
C ILE A 35 0.84 -1.34 1.07
N TYR A 36 0.44 -1.11 -0.18
CA TYR A 36 -0.63 -0.14 -0.50
C TYR A 36 -1.97 -0.52 0.15
N PHE A 37 -2.27 -1.82 0.23
CA PHE A 37 -3.48 -2.31 0.88
C PHE A 37 -3.45 -2.02 2.39
N PHE A 38 -2.36 -2.39 3.06
CA PHE A 38 -2.20 -2.15 4.49
C PHE A 38 -2.13 -0.67 4.83
N ALA A 39 -1.36 0.11 4.08
CA ALA A 39 -1.28 1.55 4.26
C ALA A 39 -2.66 2.19 4.10
N GLY A 40 -3.40 1.82 3.05
CA GLY A 40 -4.77 2.30 2.83
C GLY A 40 -5.71 1.97 4.00
N LEU A 41 -5.69 0.73 4.49
CA LEU A 41 -6.50 0.31 5.64
C LEU A 41 -6.13 1.05 6.93
N ILE A 42 -4.84 1.18 7.22
CA ILE A 42 -4.33 1.88 8.40
C ILE A 42 -4.74 3.34 8.33
N THR A 43 -4.54 4.01 7.18
CA THR A 43 -4.96 5.40 6.99
C THR A 43 -6.46 5.58 7.24
N LEU A 44 -7.30 4.67 6.75
CA LEU A 44 -8.74 4.74 7.00
C LEU A 44 -9.07 4.51 8.48
N ALA A 45 -8.39 3.59 9.16
CA ALA A 45 -8.56 3.38 10.60
C ALA A 45 -8.12 4.61 11.43
N PHE A 46 -7.06 5.30 11.02
CA PHE A 46 -6.68 6.57 11.67
C PHE A 46 -7.69 7.67 11.37
N SER A 47 -8.29 7.69 10.17
CA SER A 47 -9.30 8.69 9.83
C SER A 47 -10.54 8.60 10.74
N THR A 48 -10.95 7.41 11.16
CA THR A 48 -12.08 7.24 12.08
C THR A 48 -11.76 7.77 13.48
N ILE A 49 -10.51 7.62 13.93
CA ILE A 49 -10.03 8.19 15.20
C ILE A 49 -10.08 9.72 15.13
N ILE A 50 -9.56 10.32 14.06
CA ILE A 50 -9.55 11.79 13.87
C ILE A 50 -10.98 12.35 13.77
N ILE A 51 -11.91 11.64 13.13
CA ILE A 51 -13.32 12.05 13.12
C ILE A 51 -13.90 12.01 14.53
N GLY A 52 -13.57 10.98 15.31
CA GLY A 52 -14.00 10.87 16.70
C GLY A 52 -13.49 12.01 17.58
N THR A 53 -12.22 12.41 17.43
CA THR A 53 -11.65 13.55 18.15
C THR A 53 -12.28 14.87 17.72
N ALA A 54 -12.50 15.07 16.41
CA ALA A 54 -13.15 16.26 15.89
C ALA A 54 -14.58 16.42 16.43
N VAL A 55 -15.35 15.33 16.51
CA VAL A 55 -16.70 15.33 17.11
C VAL A 55 -16.63 15.66 18.61
N SER A 56 -15.67 15.07 19.33
CA SER A 56 -15.45 15.39 20.75
C SER A 56 -15.15 16.87 20.96
N ASP A 57 -14.30 17.46 20.12
CA ASP A 57 -13.92 18.86 20.26
C ASP A 57 -15.05 19.82 19.86
N LEU A 58 -15.85 19.47 18.84
CA LEU A 58 -17.09 20.18 18.55
C LEU A 58 -18.08 20.14 19.72
N ASN A 59 -18.22 18.99 20.39
CA ASN A 59 -19.08 18.89 21.58
C ASN A 59 -18.60 19.78 22.73
N LYS A 60 -17.28 19.89 22.96
CA LYS A 60 -16.70 20.80 23.96
C LYS A 60 -16.95 22.27 23.64
N ILE A 61 -16.93 22.62 22.35
CA ILE A 61 -17.26 23.98 21.86
C ILE A 61 -18.73 24.29 22.17
N ILE A 62 -19.64 23.37 21.84
CA ILE A 62 -21.08 23.54 22.09
C ILE A 62 -21.40 23.60 23.59
N SER A 63 -20.69 22.83 24.42
CA SER A 63 -20.91 22.79 25.87
C SER A 63 -20.22 23.94 26.64
N ASN A 64 -19.73 24.99 25.95
CA ASN A 64 -18.98 26.11 26.53
C ASN A 64 -17.75 25.70 27.38
N GLY A 65 -17.19 24.51 27.12
CA GLY A 65 -15.98 24.00 27.78
C GLY A 65 -14.72 24.15 26.93
N ALA A 66 -14.79 24.87 25.80
CA ALA A 66 -13.71 24.94 24.84
C ALA A 66 -12.61 25.91 25.24
N SER A 67 -11.38 25.42 25.19
CA SER A 67 -10.16 26.22 25.24
C SER A 67 -9.81 26.74 23.84
N SER A 68 -8.92 27.74 23.74
CA SER A 68 -8.37 28.20 22.45
C SER A 68 -7.75 27.05 21.63
N LEU A 69 -7.18 26.07 22.33
CA LEU A 69 -6.54 24.89 21.76
C LEU A 69 -7.57 23.94 21.13
N THR A 70 -8.76 23.82 21.74
CA THR A 70 -9.90 23.04 21.21
C THR A 70 -10.40 23.59 19.88
N TYR A 71 -10.45 24.92 19.73
CA TYR A 71 -10.83 25.54 18.46
C TYR A 71 -9.79 25.29 17.36
N PHE A 72 -8.50 25.35 17.71
CA PHE A 72 -7.44 25.04 16.76
C PHE A 72 -7.54 23.60 16.23
N TYR A 73 -7.71 22.62 17.13
CA TYR A 73 -7.88 21.22 16.72
C TYR A 73 -9.14 21.01 15.88
N ALA A 74 -10.29 21.58 16.27
CA ALA A 74 -11.50 21.47 15.46
C ALA A 74 -11.32 22.00 14.02
N ILE A 75 -10.52 23.07 13.83
CA ILE A 75 -10.25 23.63 12.49
C ILE A 75 -9.29 22.75 11.68
N VAL A 76 -8.30 22.11 12.31
CA VAL A 76 -7.27 21.33 11.62
C VAL A 76 -7.71 19.88 11.39
N GLU A 77 -8.40 19.27 12.36
CA GLU A 77 -8.79 17.86 12.30
C GLU A 77 -9.86 17.59 11.25
N VAL A 78 -10.81 18.51 11.03
CA VAL A 78 -11.86 18.36 10.02
C VAL A 78 -11.30 18.21 8.60
N PRO A 79 -10.49 19.15 8.07
CA PRO A 79 -9.86 18.97 6.76
C PRO A 79 -8.85 17.83 6.74
N GLY A 80 -8.14 17.58 7.85
CA GLY A 80 -7.21 16.46 7.99
C GLY A 80 -7.90 15.09 7.84
N ALA A 81 -9.08 14.91 8.46
CA ALA A 81 -9.89 13.71 8.34
C ALA A 81 -10.35 13.48 6.90
N VAL A 82 -10.84 14.53 6.22
CA VAL A 82 -11.27 14.46 4.82
C VAL A 82 -10.09 14.06 3.92
N PHE A 83 -8.92 14.67 4.11
CA PHE A 83 -7.72 14.32 3.37
C PHE A 83 -7.31 12.86 3.59
N MET A 84 -7.30 12.39 4.84
CA MET A 84 -6.95 11.00 5.17
C MET A 84 -7.92 9.99 4.54
N ILE A 85 -9.22 10.29 4.51
CA ILE A 85 -10.21 9.43 3.84
C ILE A 85 -9.91 9.34 2.35
N ILE A 86 -9.73 10.48 1.67
CA ILE A 86 -9.46 10.54 0.24
C ILE A 86 -8.15 9.80 -0.08
N PHE A 87 -7.11 10.02 0.72
CA PHE A 87 -5.82 9.37 0.57
C PHE A 87 -5.92 7.85 0.77
N GLY A 88 -6.59 7.39 1.83
CA GLY A 88 -6.82 5.96 2.09
C GLY A 88 -7.59 5.25 0.98
N ILE A 89 -8.68 5.87 0.48
CA ILE A 89 -9.45 5.36 -0.67
C ILE A 89 -8.56 5.28 -1.92
N THR A 90 -7.75 6.32 -2.15
CA THR A 90 -6.83 6.38 -3.30
C THR A 90 -5.80 5.24 -3.22
N LEU A 91 -5.21 4.97 -2.06
CA LEU A 91 -4.29 3.84 -1.86
C LEU A 91 -4.95 2.49 -2.16
N LEU A 92 -6.18 2.26 -1.69
CA LEU A 92 -6.93 1.04 -1.99
C LEU A 92 -7.28 0.91 -3.48
N TYR A 93 -7.57 2.03 -4.15
CA TYR A 93 -7.76 2.05 -5.60
C TYR A 93 -6.48 1.66 -6.34
N TRP A 94 -5.33 2.22 -5.95
CA TRP A 94 -4.04 1.87 -6.52
C TRP A 94 -3.67 0.41 -6.27
N TYR A 95 -3.93 -0.13 -5.07
CA TYR A 95 -3.78 -1.55 -4.78
C TYR A 95 -4.55 -2.42 -5.81
N ARG A 96 -5.83 -2.13 -6.03
CA ARG A 96 -6.65 -2.86 -7.02
C ARG A 96 -6.11 -2.72 -8.43
N LYS A 97 -5.68 -1.51 -8.81
CA LYS A 97 -5.12 -1.22 -10.14
C LYS A 97 -3.81 -1.98 -10.37
N LEU A 98 -2.89 -1.97 -9.41
CA LEU A 98 -1.61 -2.67 -9.50
C LEU A 98 -1.81 -4.20 -9.52
N LYS A 99 -2.67 -4.72 -8.66
CA LYS A 99 -3.03 -6.14 -8.64
C LYS A 99 -3.60 -6.62 -9.97
N LYS A 100 -4.45 -5.79 -10.62
CA LYS A 100 -4.98 -6.08 -11.96
C LYS A 100 -3.90 -6.01 -13.04
N ARG A 101 -3.02 -5.00 -13.00
CA ARG A 101 -1.96 -4.82 -13.99
C ARG A 101 -0.95 -5.97 -13.98
N TYR A 102 -0.63 -6.48 -12.78
CA TYR A 102 0.39 -7.51 -12.59
C TYR A 102 -0.19 -8.90 -12.33
N SER A 103 -1.49 -9.13 -12.62
CA SER A 103 -2.15 -10.41 -12.33
C SER A 103 -1.47 -11.60 -13.00
N LYS A 104 -1.01 -11.44 -14.25
CA LYS A 104 -0.28 -12.49 -14.99
C LYS A 104 1.03 -12.89 -14.30
N TRP A 105 1.76 -11.93 -13.77
CA TRP A 105 3.01 -12.18 -13.06
C TRP A 105 2.77 -12.83 -11.69
N ILE A 106 1.72 -12.40 -10.99
CA ILE A 106 1.26 -13.01 -9.74
C ILE A 106 0.79 -14.47 -9.96
N GLU A 107 0.20 -14.78 -11.11
CA GLU A 107 -0.18 -16.15 -11.47
C GLU A 107 1.04 -17.05 -11.73
N ILE A 108 2.11 -16.50 -12.33
CA ILE A 108 3.37 -17.23 -12.53
C ILE A 108 4.00 -17.56 -11.17
N GLU A 109 4.01 -16.61 -10.22
CA GLU A 109 4.49 -16.86 -8.84
C GLU A 109 3.69 -17.97 -8.12
N LYS A 110 2.41 -18.15 -8.43
CA LYS A 110 1.51 -19.11 -7.75
C LYS A 110 1.47 -20.51 -8.34
N LYS A 111 1.93 -20.68 -9.59
CA LYS A 111 1.88 -21.97 -10.30
C LYS A 111 3.12 -22.83 -10.06
N ASP A 112 4.16 -22.24 -9.49
CA ASP A 112 5.32 -22.94 -8.92
C ASP A 112 5.11 -23.20 -7.41
#